data_AF-A0A183EZ82-F1
#
_entry.id   AF-A0A183EZ82-F1
#
_cell.length_a   1.000
_cell.length_b   1.000
_cell.length_c   1.000
_cell.angle_alpha   90.00
_cell.angle_beta   90.00
_cell.angle_gamma   90.00
#
_symmetry.space_group_name_H-M   'P 1'
#
loop_
_entity.id
_entity.type
_entity.pdbx_description
1 polymer ?
#
loop_
_entity_poly.entity_id
_entity_poly.type
_entity_poly.pdbx_seq_one_letter_code
_entity_poly.pdbx_strand_id
1 'polypeptide(L)'
;MPFILWHDLIVNGCPNVTINSRDPAQKVHRWFRRVNRFSNTDQCEPYIFPYCAELDFNLWRSPRTKQECELYCYSLAEQRKRGII
;
A
#
# COMPACT_ATOMS: atom_id res chain seq x y z
N MET A 1 -1.28 -0.30 -5.43
CA MET A 1 -0.43 0.65 -6.20
C MET A 1 -0.15 0.06 -7.57
N PRO A 2 -0.32 0.81 -8.67
CA PRO A 2 0.09 0.37 -10.00
C PRO A 2 1.59 0.06 -10.04
N PHE A 3 1.99 -1.04 -10.69
CA PHE A 3 3.39 -1.46 -10.80
C PHE A 3 4.31 -0.37 -11.38
N ILE A 4 3.80 0.40 -12.35
CA ILE A 4 4.51 1.50 -13.00
C ILE A 4 4.89 2.59 -11.99
N LEU A 5 3.94 2.98 -11.14
CA LEU A 5 4.14 3.97 -10.08
C LEU A 5 5.16 3.46 -9.05
N TRP A 6 5.11 2.17 -8.71
CA TRP A 6 6.07 1.56 -7.77
C TRP A 6 7.50 1.56 -8.34
N HIS A 7 7.65 1.17 -9.60
CA HIS A 7 8.95 1.12 -10.27
C HIS A 7 9.55 2.52 -10.44
N ASP A 8 8.73 3.50 -10.84
CA ASP A 8 9.17 4.90 -10.97
C ASP A 8 9.68 5.44 -9.64
N LEU A 9 8.95 5.25 -8.53
CA LEU A 9 9.42 5.74 -7.22
C LEU A 9 10.73 5.09 -6.75
N ILE A 10 11.02 3.85 -7.16
CA ILE A 10 12.28 3.18 -6.82
C ILE A 10 13.43 3.69 -7.67
N VAL A 11 13.21 3.85 -8.97
CA VAL A 11 14.27 4.24 -9.93
C VAL A 11 14.56 5.73 -9.83
N ASN A 12 13.51 6.53 -9.70
CA ASN A 12 13.56 7.97 -9.84
C ASN A 12 13.37 8.72 -8.52
N GLY A 13 12.81 8.09 -7.49
CA GLY A 13 12.53 8.74 -6.22
C GLY A 13 11.22 9.54 -6.22
N CYS A 14 11.04 10.32 -5.16
CA CYS A 14 9.87 11.15 -4.94
C CYS A 14 9.97 12.46 -5.73
N PRO A 15 8.97 12.80 -6.56
CA PRO A 15 8.90 14.13 -7.15
C PRO A 15 8.70 15.16 -6.03
N ASN A 16 9.50 16.23 -6.05
CA ASN A 16 9.31 17.38 -5.18
C ASN A 16 8.80 18.54 -6.04
N VAL A 17 7.49 18.78 -5.99
CA VAL A 17 6.82 19.79 -6.85
C VAL A 17 7.25 21.21 -6.48
N THR A 18 7.75 21.41 -5.26
CA THR A 18 8.18 22.73 -4.78
C THR A 18 9.59 23.12 -5.20
N ILE A 19 10.51 22.15 -5.39
CA ILE A 19 11.94 22.41 -5.65
C ILE A 19 12.38 21.93 -7.04
N ASN A 20 11.48 21.33 -7.83
CA ASN A 20 11.81 20.75 -9.14
C ASN A 20 12.97 19.72 -9.08
N SER A 21 13.10 19.07 -7.92
CA SER A 21 14.10 18.04 -7.64
C SER A 21 13.42 16.69 -7.37
N ARG A 22 14.23 15.64 -7.27
CA ARG A 22 13.76 14.32 -6.83
C ARG A 22 14.53 13.89 -5.58
N ASP A 23 13.78 13.56 -4.53
CA ASP A 23 14.32 13.03 -3.29
C ASP A 23 14.28 11.51 -3.29
N PRO A 24 15.22 10.80 -2.64
CA PRO A 24 15.15 9.35 -2.57
C PRO A 24 13.87 8.89 -1.84
N ALA A 25 13.17 7.92 -2.42
CA ALA A 25 11.99 7.35 -1.78
C ALA A 25 12.38 6.60 -0.50
N GLN A 26 11.62 6.83 0.58
CA GLN A 26 11.87 6.15 1.85
C GLN A 26 11.27 4.74 1.82
N LYS A 27 12.00 3.74 2.33
CA LYS A 27 11.45 2.40 2.47
C LYS A 27 10.62 2.33 3.75
N VAL A 28 9.33 2.07 3.63
CA VAL A 28 8.44 1.91 4.79
C VAL A 28 7.69 0.59 4.74
N HIS A 29 7.35 0.05 5.91
CA HIS A 29 6.50 -1.13 6.02
C HIS A 29 5.02 -0.74 5.91
N ARG A 30 4.29 -1.46 5.05
CA ARG A 30 2.87 -1.27 4.76
C ARG A 30 2.17 -2.61 4.59
N TRP A 31 0.85 -2.59 4.52
CA TRP A 31 0.01 -3.78 4.35
C TRP A 31 -0.84 -3.68 3.11
N PHE A 32 -1.04 -4.79 2.41
CA PHE A 32 -1.90 -4.87 1.24
C PHE A 32 -2.67 -6.18 1.22
N ARG A 33 -3.88 -6.18 0.64
CA ARG A 33 -4.63 -7.42 0.39
C ARG A 33 -4.02 -8.16 -0.78
N ARG A 34 -3.56 -9.39 -0.53
CA ARG A 34 -3.10 -10.32 -1.55
C ARG A 34 -4.14 -11.41 -1.76
N VAL A 35 -4.60 -11.52 -3.01
CA VAL A 35 -5.51 -12.60 -3.44
C VAL A 35 -4.73 -13.53 -4.36
N ASN A 36 -4.56 -14.77 -3.94
CA ASN A 36 -3.93 -15.82 -4.75
C ASN A 36 -4.96 -16.90 -5.08
N ARG A 37 -5.33 -17.00 -6.36
CA ARG A 37 -6.31 -17.98 -6.85
C ARG A 37 -5.78 -19.41 -6.86
N PHE A 38 -4.46 -19.60 -6.99
CA PHE A 38 -3.86 -20.94 -7.04
C PHE A 38 -3.84 -21.61 -5.67
N SER A 39 -3.49 -20.87 -4.62
CA SER A 39 -3.53 -21.36 -3.24
C SER A 39 -4.86 -21.10 -2.54
N ASN A 40 -5.83 -20.49 -3.23
CA ASN A 40 -7.11 -20.03 -2.69
C ASN A 40 -6.97 -19.19 -1.41
N THR A 41 -5.92 -18.37 -1.34
CA THR A 41 -5.64 -17.51 -0.18
C THR A 41 -6.07 -16.08 -0.47
N ASP A 42 -6.68 -15.45 0.54
CA ASP A 42 -7.07 -14.05 0.52
C ASP A 42 -6.78 -13.47 1.91
N GLN A 43 -5.70 -12.69 2.00
CA GLN A 43 -5.20 -12.17 3.27
C GLN A 43 -4.46 -10.84 3.09
N CYS A 44 -4.37 -10.05 4.17
CA CYS A 44 -3.50 -8.90 4.24
C CYS A 44 -2.06 -9.34 4.54
N GLU A 45 -1.11 -8.94 3.69
CA GLU A 45 0.32 -9.26 3.83
C GLU A 45 1.15 -7.97 3.97
N PRO A 46 2.26 -8.01 4.73
CA PRO A 46 3.19 -6.91 4.82
C PRO A 46 4.03 -6.79 3.54
N TYR A 47 4.38 -5.56 3.15
CA TYR A 47 5.29 -5.27 2.03
C TYR A 47 6.13 -4.01 2.28
N ILE A 48 7.21 -3.87 1.53
CA ILE A 48 8.05 -2.66 1.52
C ILE A 48 7.52 -1.71 0.45
N PHE A 49 7.09 -0.53 0.88
CA PHE A 49 6.59 0.53 0.01
C PHE A 49 7.63 1.65 -0.14
N PRO A 50 7.92 2.11 -1.38
CA PRO A 50 8.67 3.34 -1.62
C PRO A 50 7.75 4.52 -1.31
N TYR A 51 7.95 5.13 -0.15
CA TYR A 51 7.13 6.20 0.41
C TYR A 51 7.63 7.58 0.02
N CYS A 52 6.65 8.38 -0.39
CA CYS A 52 6.77 9.81 -0.67
C CYS A 52 5.61 10.51 0.04
N ALA A 53 5.92 11.48 0.90
CA ALA A 53 4.91 12.15 1.72
C ALA A 53 3.81 12.82 0.86
N GLU A 54 4.18 13.36 -0.30
CA GLU A 54 3.26 14.05 -1.21
C GLU A 54 2.32 13.09 -1.99
N LEU A 55 2.70 11.82 -2.15
CA LEU A 55 1.94 10.84 -2.94
C LEU A 55 1.05 9.94 -2.08
N ASP A 56 1.41 9.71 -0.81
CA ASP A 56 0.63 8.86 0.13
C ASP A 56 -0.76 9.45 0.39
N PHE A 57 -0.91 10.77 0.33
CA PHE A 57 -2.20 11.43 0.61
C PHE A 57 -3.22 11.31 -0.53
N ASN A 58 -2.77 11.23 -1.79
CA ASN A 58 -3.65 11.46 -2.94
C ASN A 58 -3.89 10.24 -3.84
N LEU A 59 -3.00 9.24 -3.85
CA LEU A 59 -3.06 8.17 -4.86
C LEU A 59 -3.48 6.80 -4.30
N TRP A 60 -3.17 6.51 -3.03
CA TRP A 60 -3.45 5.21 -2.45
C TRP A 60 -3.43 5.28 -0.94
N ARG A 61 -4.55 4.91 -0.27
CA ARG A 61 -4.47 4.62 1.17
C ARG A 61 -3.54 3.44 1.35
N SER A 62 -2.40 3.67 1.98
CA SER A 62 -1.36 2.69 2.26
C SER A 62 -1.49 2.24 3.71
N PRO A 63 -2.25 1.16 4.01
CA PRO A 63 -2.50 0.73 5.38
C PRO A 63 -1.19 0.47 6.12
N ARG A 64 -1.10 0.99 7.34
CA ARG A 64 0.10 0.90 8.19
C ARG A 64 0.07 -0.35 9.06
N THR A 65 -1.12 -0.87 9.32
CA THR A 65 -1.35 -2.08 10.13
C THR A 65 -2.16 -3.13 9.37
N LYS A 66 -2.07 -4.38 9.84
CA LYS A 66 -2.91 -5.47 9.34
C LYS A 66 -4.41 -5.14 9.46
N GLN A 67 -4.81 -4.63 10.62
CA GLN A 67 -6.20 -4.29 10.90
C GLN A 67 -6.72 -3.18 9.98
N GLU A 68 -5.92 -2.14 9.71
CA GLU A 68 -6.29 -1.10 8.74
C GLU A 68 -6.48 -1.68 7.33
N CYS A 69 -5.62 -2.60 6.92
CA CYS A 69 -5.77 -3.28 5.63
C CYS A 69 -7.04 -4.11 5.57
N GLU A 70 -7.33 -4.86 6.63
CA GLU A 70 -8.51 -5.70 6.72
C GLU A 70 -9.80 -4.87 6.69
N LEU A 71 -9.85 -3.77 7.44
CA LEU A 71 -10.98 -2.84 7.45
C LEU A 71 -11.16 -2.11 6.11
N TYR A 72 -10.07 -1.79 5.42
CA TYR A 72 -10.10 -1.08 4.15
C TYR A 72 -10.43 -1.99 2.96
N CYS A 73 -9.93 -3.22 2.94
CA CYS A 73 -9.98 -4.10 1.78
C CYS A 73 -11.11 -5.16 1.81
N TYR A 74 -11.68 -5.47 2.97
CA TYR A 74 -12.78 -6.43 3.11
C TYR A 74 -14.12 -5.73 3.26
N SER A 75 -15.20 -6.34 2.74
CA SER A 75 -16.56 -5.87 2.99
C SER A 75 -16.97 -6.15 4.44
N LEU A 76 -17.95 -5.42 4.98
CA LEU A 76 -18.45 -5.65 6.35
C LEU A 76 -18.86 -7.11 6.62
N ALA A 77 -19.46 -7.77 5.62
CA ALA A 77 -19.83 -9.18 5.73
C ALA A 77 -18.59 -10.09 5.90
N GLU A 78 -17.56 -9.84 5.11
CA GLU A 78 -16.31 -10.60 5.17
C GLU A 78 -15.51 -10.26 6.45
N GLN A 79 -15.56 -9.01 6.91
CA GLN A 79 -14.96 -8.59 8.17
C GLN A 79 -15.57 -9.33 9.37
N ARG A 80 -16.91 -9.43 9.43
CA ARG A 80 -17.62 -10.21 10.46
C ARG A 80 -17.29 -11.70 10.39
N LYS A 81 -17.29 -12.28 9.17
CA LYS A 81 -16.95 -13.71 8.97
C LYS A 81 -15.54 -14.05 9.48
N ARG A 82 -14.62 -13.09 9.39
CA ARG A 82 -13.22 -13.22 9.83
C ARG A 82 -12.98 -12.79 11.28
N GLY A 83 -13.99 -12.28 11.99
CA GLY A 83 -13.87 -11.79 13.36
C GLY A 83 -13.00 -10.54 13.51
N ILE A 84 -12.94 -9.68 12.46
CA ILE A 84 -12.20 -8.41 12.49
C ILE A 84 -12.98 -7.35 13.28
N ILE A 85 -14.31 -7.37 13.16
CA ILE A 85 -15.28 -6.53 13.88
C ILE A 85 -16.39 -7.38 14.49
#